data_AF-A0A1Q3V1G5-F1
#
_entry.id   AF-A0A1Q3V1G5-F1
#
_cell.length_a   1.000
_cell.length_b   1.000
_cell.length_c   1.000
_cell.angle_alpha   90.00
_cell.angle_beta   90.00
_cell.angle_gamma   90.00
#
_symmetry.space_group_name_H-M   'P 1'
#
loop_
_entity.id
_entity.type
_entity.pdbx_description
1 polymer ?
#
loop_
_entity_poly.entity_id
_entity_poly.type
_entity_poly.pdbx_seq_one_letter_code
_entity_poly.pdbx_strand_id
1 'polypeptide(L)'
;MHIDADVQTAIYMWPIIEKLLAHGEDGDTYRAAVNFWRYAERPPLATYDGDGSHCHIDGPLQMAGDFWLPLGGEIFSRGVTIALDPFEANDLRDHMRAAIERAILAWLADNGRRESPPAKNPYDRQTADRKAKAMIADWAARKGARRPVTEGPDHA
;
A
#
# COMPACT_ATOMS: atom_id res chain seq x y z
N MET A 1 -5.79 11.57 -27.67
CA MET A 1 -6.57 11.20 -26.48
C MET A 1 -7.23 12.46 -25.96
N HIS A 2 -8.56 12.50 -25.98
CA HIS A 2 -9.34 13.64 -25.49
C HIS A 2 -9.98 13.20 -24.18
N ILE A 3 -9.78 13.97 -23.11
CA ILE A 3 -10.38 13.73 -21.80
C ILE A 3 -11.35 14.88 -21.58
N ASP A 4 -12.65 14.60 -21.63
CA ASP A 4 -13.69 15.55 -21.25
C ASP A 4 -14.02 15.34 -19.78
N ALA A 5 -13.70 16.33 -18.96
CA ALA A 5 -14.16 16.45 -17.58
C ALA A 5 -14.81 17.83 -17.43
N ASP A 6 -15.90 17.91 -16.66
CA ASP A 6 -16.43 19.22 -16.30
C ASP A 6 -15.39 20.01 -15.49
N VAL A 7 -15.44 21.33 -15.58
CA VAL A 7 -14.42 22.22 -14.98
C VAL A 7 -14.25 21.98 -13.48
N GLN A 8 -15.32 21.65 -12.78
CA GLN A 8 -15.27 21.46 -11.33
C GLN A 8 -14.58 20.14 -10.98
N THR A 9 -14.91 19.04 -11.66
CA THR A 9 -14.17 17.77 -11.52
C THR A 9 -12.71 17.93 -11.91
N ALA A 10 -12.42 18.64 -12.99
CA ALA A 10 -11.05 18.88 -13.45
C ALA A 10 -10.20 19.62 -12.40
N ILE A 11 -10.76 20.66 -11.74
CA ILE A 11 -10.06 21.42 -10.70
C ILE A 11 -9.66 20.54 -9.51
N TYR A 12 -10.55 19.64 -9.06
CA TYR A 12 -10.25 18.75 -7.93
C TYR A 12 -9.25 17.65 -8.30
N MET A 13 -9.30 17.18 -9.54
CA MET A 13 -8.43 16.10 -10.01
C MET A 13 -7.06 16.59 -10.48
N TRP A 14 -6.92 17.87 -10.84
CA TRP A 14 -5.69 18.43 -11.40
C TRP A 14 -4.44 18.11 -10.56
N PRO A 15 -4.42 18.31 -9.22
CA PRO A 15 -3.21 18.07 -8.44
C PRO A 15 -2.79 16.59 -8.39
N ILE A 16 -3.76 15.66 -8.43
CA ILE A 16 -3.44 14.22 -8.45
C ILE A 16 -3.02 13.77 -9.84
N ILE A 17 -3.60 14.34 -10.90
CA ILE A 17 -3.19 14.11 -12.28
C ILE A 17 -1.73 14.57 -12.48
N GLU A 18 -1.36 15.77 -11.99
CA GLU A 18 0.03 16.25 -12.05
C GLU A 18 1.00 15.28 -11.39
N LYS A 19 0.65 14.76 -10.21
CA LYS A 19 1.45 13.74 -9.51
C LYS A 19 1.57 12.43 -10.29
N LEU A 20 0.49 11.98 -10.91
CA LEU A 20 0.46 10.78 -11.75
C LEU A 20 1.24 10.94 -13.06
N LEU A 21 1.33 12.16 -13.59
CA LEU A 21 2.08 12.48 -14.80
C LEU A 21 3.55 12.82 -14.53
N ALA A 22 3.91 13.11 -13.28
CA ALA A 22 5.28 13.43 -12.90
C ALA A 22 6.25 12.30 -13.30
N HIS A 23 7.41 12.72 -13.82
CA HIS A 23 8.52 11.83 -14.09
C HIS A 23 9.36 11.62 -12.82
N GLY A 24 9.91 10.41 -12.65
CA GLY A 24 10.76 10.05 -11.52
C GLY A 24 10.11 9.12 -10.49
N GLU A 25 10.88 8.76 -9.46
CA GLU A 25 10.55 7.73 -8.46
C GLU A 25 9.17 7.93 -7.81
N ASP A 26 8.82 9.18 -7.48
CA ASP A 26 7.54 9.52 -6.86
C ASP A 26 6.37 9.32 -7.83
N GLY A 27 6.50 9.76 -9.08
CA GLY A 27 5.48 9.55 -10.10
C GLY A 27 5.28 8.07 -10.43
N ASP A 28 6.37 7.30 -10.50
CA ASP A 28 6.32 5.85 -10.63
C ASP A 28 5.58 5.21 -9.46
N THR A 29 5.83 5.69 -8.23
CA THR A 29 5.17 5.23 -7.02
C THR A 29 3.68 5.56 -7.02
N TYR A 30 3.28 6.77 -7.43
CA TYR A 30 1.87 7.14 -7.56
C TYR A 30 1.14 6.25 -8.57
N ARG A 31 1.75 6.00 -9.74
CA ARG A 31 1.17 5.10 -10.76
C ARG A 31 1.05 3.68 -10.25
N ALA A 32 2.09 3.14 -9.59
CA ALA A 32 2.06 1.81 -9.00
C ALA A 32 0.95 1.69 -7.93
N ALA A 33 0.78 2.72 -7.09
CA ALA A 33 -0.22 2.78 -6.03
C ALA A 33 -1.67 2.82 -6.53
N VAL A 34 -1.93 3.15 -7.81
CA VAL A 34 -3.27 3.10 -8.40
C VAL A 34 -3.40 2.05 -9.50
N ASN A 35 -2.30 1.37 -9.87
CA ASN A 35 -2.27 0.43 -10.99
C ASN A 35 -3.22 -0.75 -10.78
N PHE A 36 -3.49 -1.14 -9.53
CA PHE A 36 -4.43 -2.22 -9.25
C PHE A 36 -5.89 -1.85 -9.61
N TRP A 37 -6.24 -0.56 -9.63
CA TRP A 37 -7.56 -0.10 -10.09
C TRP A 37 -7.76 -0.30 -11.59
N ARG A 38 -6.68 -0.40 -12.37
CA ARG A 38 -6.76 -0.58 -13.82
C ARG A 38 -7.46 -1.89 -14.22
N TYR A 39 -7.34 -2.91 -13.39
CA TYR A 39 -7.82 -4.26 -13.72
C TYR A 39 -9.18 -4.59 -13.13
N ALA A 40 -9.67 -3.79 -12.19
CA ALA A 40 -10.96 -3.99 -11.57
C ALA A 40 -12.06 -3.29 -12.37
N GLU A 41 -13.20 -3.96 -12.58
CA GLU A 41 -14.39 -3.34 -13.19
C GLU A 41 -14.91 -2.16 -12.33
N ARG A 42 -14.66 -2.21 -11.02
CA ARG A 42 -15.01 -1.17 -10.06
C ARG A 42 -13.79 -0.81 -9.20
N PRO A 43 -13.61 0.47 -8.82
CA PRO A 43 -12.53 0.83 -7.92
C PRO A 43 -12.76 0.17 -6.54
N PRO A 44 -11.82 -0.67 -6.06
CA PRO A 44 -11.94 -1.26 -4.73
C PRO A 44 -11.82 -0.18 -3.65
N LEU A 45 -12.67 -0.29 -2.63
CA LEU A 45 -12.63 0.53 -1.42
C LEU A 45 -11.41 0.24 -0.55
N ALA A 46 -10.94 -1.01 -0.58
CA ALA A 46 -9.76 -1.47 0.12
C ALA A 46 -9.18 -2.69 -0.58
N THR A 47 -7.86 -2.83 -0.52
CA THR A 47 -7.12 -4.04 -0.94
C THR A 47 -6.23 -4.46 0.21
N TYR A 48 -6.16 -5.76 0.47
CA TYR A 48 -5.30 -6.34 1.50
C TYR A 48 -4.48 -7.46 0.89
N ASP A 49 -3.16 -7.32 0.99
CA ASP A 49 -2.19 -8.26 0.44
C ASP A 49 -1.41 -8.96 1.56
N GLY A 50 -1.34 -10.28 1.47
CA GLY A 50 -0.36 -11.11 2.16
C GLY A 50 0.60 -11.75 1.15
N ASP A 51 1.53 -12.58 1.62
CA ASP A 51 2.62 -13.14 0.79
C ASP A 51 2.15 -13.98 -0.41
N GLY A 52 0.94 -14.55 -0.35
CA GLY A 52 0.38 -15.36 -1.43
C GLY A 52 -1.15 -15.37 -1.46
N SER A 53 -1.78 -14.42 -0.77
CA SER A 53 -3.22 -14.23 -0.75
C SER A 53 -3.50 -12.75 -0.87
N HIS A 54 -4.53 -12.39 -1.62
CA HIS A 54 -4.99 -11.02 -1.74
C HIS A 54 -6.51 -11.00 -1.64
N CYS A 55 -7.06 -9.91 -1.13
CA CYS A 55 -8.48 -9.67 -1.21
C CYS A 55 -8.75 -8.20 -1.47
N HIS A 56 -9.85 -7.91 -2.13
CA HIS A 56 -10.32 -6.56 -2.35
C HIS A 56 -11.80 -6.43 -1.99
N ILE A 57 -12.18 -5.22 -1.58
CA ILE A 57 -13.55 -4.88 -1.19
C ILE A 57 -14.12 -3.94 -2.25
N ASP A 58 -15.23 -4.30 -2.86
CA ASP A 58 -15.79 -3.56 -3.98
C ASP A 58 -16.63 -2.37 -3.53
N GLY A 59 -16.38 -1.25 -4.20
CA GLY A 59 -17.22 -0.07 -4.10
C GLY A 59 -18.26 0.03 -5.23
N PRO A 60 -19.02 1.14 -5.26
CA PRO A 60 -19.11 2.16 -4.21
C PRO A 60 -19.87 1.68 -2.97
N LEU A 61 -19.62 2.31 -1.81
CA LEU A 61 -20.42 2.09 -0.61
C LEU A 61 -21.89 2.46 -0.86
N GLN A 62 -22.81 1.60 -0.45
CA GLN A 62 -24.25 1.83 -0.47
C GLN A 62 -24.76 2.13 0.93
N MET A 63 -25.61 3.15 1.04
CA MET A 63 -26.27 3.48 2.29
C MET A 63 -27.55 2.63 2.45
N ALA A 64 -27.64 1.88 3.54
CA ALA A 64 -28.79 1.06 3.90
C ALA A 64 -29.15 1.29 5.38
N GLY A 65 -30.17 2.11 5.64
CA GLY A 65 -30.42 2.63 6.98
C GLY A 65 -29.23 3.46 7.46
N ASP A 66 -28.69 3.12 8.63
CA ASP A 66 -27.51 3.79 9.22
C ASP A 66 -26.18 3.13 8.81
N PHE A 67 -26.21 2.12 7.93
CA PHE A 67 -25.02 1.37 7.53
C PHE A 67 -24.53 1.78 6.15
N TRP A 68 -23.20 1.81 5.99
CA TRP A 68 -22.52 1.94 4.71
C TRP A 68 -21.89 0.62 4.34
N LEU A 69 -22.46 -0.07 3.35
CA LEU A 69 -22.07 -1.42 2.95
C LEU A 69 -21.32 -1.41 1.61
N PRO A 70 -20.28 -2.24 1.44
CA PRO A 70 -19.67 -2.47 0.14
C PRO A 70 -20.65 -3.20 -0.79
N LEU A 71 -20.33 -3.26 -2.08
CA LEU A 71 -21.16 -4.01 -3.04
C LEU A 71 -20.74 -5.47 -3.18
N GLY A 72 -19.66 -5.87 -2.53
CA GLY A 72 -19.10 -7.21 -2.56
C GLY A 72 -17.59 -7.15 -2.39
N GLY A 73 -16.92 -8.18 -2.85
CA GLY A 73 -15.48 -8.24 -2.92
C GLY A 73 -15.01 -9.60 -3.41
N GLU A 74 -13.70 -9.82 -3.38
CA GLU A 74 -13.11 -11.07 -3.79
C GLU A 74 -11.93 -11.43 -2.89
N ILE A 75 -11.78 -12.72 -2.61
CA ILE A 75 -10.58 -13.31 -2.02
C ILE A 75 -9.93 -14.19 -3.06
N PHE A 76 -8.62 -14.02 -3.25
CA PHE A 76 -7.76 -14.97 -3.92
C PHE A 76 -6.75 -15.54 -2.93
N SER A 77 -6.71 -16.87 -2.81
CA SER A 77 -5.70 -17.54 -2.00
C SER A 77 -5.41 -18.92 -2.58
N ARG A 78 -4.12 -19.21 -2.81
CA ARG A 78 -3.65 -20.54 -3.25
C ARG A 78 -4.40 -21.10 -4.47
N GLY A 79 -4.72 -20.24 -5.43
CA GLY A 79 -5.43 -20.62 -6.66
C GLY A 79 -6.95 -20.77 -6.51
N VAL A 80 -7.51 -20.44 -5.35
CA VAL A 80 -8.95 -20.37 -5.11
C VAL A 80 -9.39 -18.91 -5.13
N THR A 81 -10.45 -18.64 -5.88
CA THR A 81 -11.13 -17.35 -5.93
C THR A 81 -12.52 -17.48 -5.32
N ILE A 82 -12.85 -16.58 -4.38
CA ILE A 82 -14.14 -16.54 -3.70
C ILE A 82 -14.72 -15.14 -3.88
N ALA A 83 -15.88 -15.06 -4.53
CA ALA A 83 -16.68 -13.83 -4.56
C ALA A 83 -17.43 -13.69 -3.23
N LEU A 84 -17.48 -12.47 -2.71
CA LEU A 84 -18.12 -12.13 -1.45
C LEU A 84 -19.38 -11.31 -1.71
N ASP A 85 -20.43 -11.60 -0.96
CA ASP A 85 -21.60 -10.71 -0.92
C ASP A 85 -21.30 -9.41 -0.12
N PRO A 86 -22.18 -8.39 -0.16
CA PRO A 86 -22.00 -7.14 0.59
C PRO A 86 -21.73 -7.30 2.09
N PHE A 87 -22.32 -8.30 2.74
CA PHE A 87 -22.20 -8.51 4.18
C PHE A 87 -20.90 -9.23 4.52
N GLU A 88 -20.55 -10.27 3.76
CA GLU A 88 -19.26 -10.97 3.87
C GLU A 88 -18.10 -10.03 3.59
N ALA A 89 -18.22 -9.17 2.57
CA ALA A 89 -17.20 -8.18 2.25
C ALA A 89 -17.07 -7.12 3.35
N ASN A 90 -18.18 -6.69 3.96
CA ASN A 90 -18.11 -5.76 5.10
C ASN A 90 -17.44 -6.40 6.32
N ASP A 91 -17.81 -7.64 6.66
CA ASP A 91 -17.21 -8.38 7.77
C ASP A 91 -15.71 -8.59 7.54
N LEU A 92 -15.31 -9.01 6.33
CA LEU A 92 -13.90 -9.15 5.97
C LEU A 92 -13.15 -7.82 6.08
N ARG A 93 -13.74 -6.72 5.59
CA ARG A 93 -13.13 -5.38 5.70
C ARG A 93 -12.86 -5.00 7.16
N ASP A 94 -13.82 -5.21 8.03
CA ASP A 94 -13.69 -4.88 9.46
C ASP A 94 -12.69 -5.83 10.15
N HIS A 95 -12.72 -7.12 9.81
CA HIS A 95 -11.76 -8.10 10.28
C HIS A 95 -10.32 -7.71 9.93
N MET A 96 -10.06 -7.37 8.66
CA MET A 96 -8.73 -7.01 8.17
C MET A 96 -8.23 -5.72 8.81
N ARG A 97 -9.07 -4.69 8.94
CA ARG A 97 -8.70 -3.44 9.65
C ARG A 97 -8.32 -3.72 11.09
N ALA A 98 -9.11 -4.53 11.79
CA ALA A 98 -8.83 -4.89 13.17
C ALA A 98 -7.54 -5.72 13.29
N ALA A 99 -7.28 -6.63 12.34
CA ALA A 99 -6.05 -7.42 12.31
C ALA A 99 -4.81 -6.55 12.08
N ILE A 100 -4.87 -5.60 11.13
CA ILE A 100 -3.79 -4.65 10.85
C ILE A 100 -3.52 -3.77 12.07
N GLU A 101 -4.55 -3.22 12.70
CA GLU A 101 -4.41 -2.40 13.91
C GLU A 101 -3.71 -3.17 15.03
N ARG A 102 -4.15 -4.40 15.30
CA ARG A 102 -3.51 -5.27 16.30
C ARG A 102 -2.04 -5.53 15.98
N ALA A 103 -1.71 -5.81 14.71
CA ALA A 103 -0.33 -6.05 14.28
C ALA A 103 0.55 -4.81 14.47
N ILE A 104 0.05 -3.63 14.11
CA ILE A 104 0.77 -2.36 14.30
C ILE A 104 1.00 -2.09 15.80
N LEU A 105 -0.03 -2.20 16.63
CA LEU A 105 0.07 -1.95 18.07
C LEU A 105 0.98 -2.94 18.80
N ALA A 106 1.00 -4.21 18.36
CA ALA A 106 1.92 -5.22 18.86
C ALA A 106 3.37 -4.86 18.49
N TRP A 107 3.63 -4.57 17.21
CA TRP A 107 4.97 -4.19 16.75
C TRP A 107 5.49 -2.94 17.47
N LEU A 108 4.65 -1.93 17.69
CA LEU A 108 5.03 -0.74 18.46
C LEU A 108 5.36 -1.08 19.93
N ALA A 109 4.68 -2.05 20.53
CA ALA A 109 4.96 -2.51 21.89
C ALA A 109 6.32 -3.21 21.97
N ASP A 110 6.52 -4.20 21.10
CA ASP A 110 7.72 -5.05 21.09
C ASP A 110 8.99 -4.26 20.79
N ASN A 111 8.84 -3.12 20.09
CA ASN A 111 9.94 -2.24 19.72
C ASN A 111 10.07 -1.00 20.62
N GLY A 112 9.32 -0.93 21.74
CA GLY A 112 9.41 0.17 22.71
C GLY A 112 9.01 1.55 22.14
N ARG A 113 8.08 1.58 21.18
CA ARG A 113 7.69 2.80 20.44
C ARG A 113 6.34 3.39 20.84
N ARG A 114 5.58 2.75 21.74
CA ARG A 114 4.20 3.17 22.12
C ARG A 114 4.08 4.62 22.57
N GLU A 115 5.09 5.16 23.24
CA GLU A 115 5.07 6.50 23.84
C GLU A 115 5.76 7.55 22.96
N SER A 116 6.11 7.21 21.70
CA SER A 116 6.78 8.15 20.81
C SER A 116 5.86 9.34 20.50
N PRO A 117 6.26 10.59 20.77
CA PRO A 117 5.43 11.74 20.48
C PRO A 117 5.25 11.91 18.96
N PRO A 118 4.12 12.51 18.51
CA PRO A 118 3.93 12.84 17.10
C PRO A 118 5.09 13.68 16.56
N ALA A 119 5.48 13.44 15.30
CA ALA A 119 6.53 14.22 14.66
C ALA A 119 6.14 15.70 14.54
N LYS A 120 7.04 16.62 14.91
CA LYS A 120 6.81 18.09 14.83
C LYS A 120 6.68 18.61 13.40
N ASN A 121 7.26 17.91 12.42
CA ASN A 121 7.11 18.20 11.00
C ASN A 121 7.09 16.89 10.20
N PRO A 122 5.90 16.30 9.97
CA PRO A 122 5.80 15.00 9.32
C PRO A 122 6.09 15.03 7.80
N TYR A 123 6.38 16.20 7.22
CA TYR A 123 6.41 16.39 5.76
C TYR A 123 7.76 16.87 5.19
N ASP A 124 8.84 16.99 5.97
CA ASP A 124 10.19 17.19 5.39
C ASP A 124 10.73 15.88 4.79
N ARG A 125 10.17 15.52 3.62
CA ARG A 125 10.51 14.32 2.87
C ARG A 125 11.95 14.35 2.38
N GLN A 126 12.45 15.50 1.93
CA GLN A 126 13.80 15.57 1.37
C GLN A 126 14.87 15.20 2.40
N THR A 127 14.76 15.72 3.63
CA THR A 127 15.69 15.36 4.70
C THR A 127 15.50 13.90 5.13
N ALA A 128 14.24 13.45 5.27
CA ALA A 128 13.91 12.08 5.67
C ALA A 128 14.45 11.05 4.66
N ASP A 129 14.26 11.29 3.36
CA ASP A 129 14.64 10.38 2.28
C ASP A 129 16.15 10.30 2.12
N ARG A 130 16.88 11.42 2.26
CA ARG A 130 18.34 11.40 2.27
C ARG A 130 18.88 10.53 3.40
N LYS A 131 18.30 10.68 4.60
CA LYS A 131 18.67 9.85 5.76
C LYS A 131 18.33 8.38 5.52
N ALA A 132 17.16 8.09 4.99
CA ALA A 132 16.73 6.73 4.67
C ALA A 132 17.64 6.07 3.63
N LYS A 133 17.93 6.74 2.52
CA LYS A 133 18.83 6.25 1.46
C LYS A 133 20.24 5.96 2.01
N ALA A 134 20.77 6.81 2.89
CA ALA A 134 22.05 6.56 3.56
C ALA A 134 22.01 5.33 4.48
N MET A 135 20.94 5.15 5.26
CA MET A 135 20.76 3.97 6.12
C MET A 135 20.66 2.67 5.30
N ILE A 136 19.95 2.71 4.16
CA ILE A 136 19.83 1.57 3.24
C ILE A 136 21.19 1.20 2.65
N ALA A 137 21.97 2.19 2.21
CA ALA A 137 23.30 1.97 1.65
C ALA A 137 24.26 1.34 2.67
N ASP A 138 24.27 1.86 3.91
CA ASP A 138 25.08 1.30 5.00
C ASP A 138 24.67 -0.14 5.35
N TRP A 139 23.36 -0.42 5.43
CA TRP A 139 22.86 -1.78 5.65
C TRP A 139 23.31 -2.74 4.54
N ALA A 140 23.19 -2.32 3.28
CA ALA A 140 23.59 -3.11 2.12
C ALA A 140 25.10 -3.40 2.13
N ALA A 141 25.93 -2.39 2.45
CA ALA A 141 27.37 -2.55 2.57
C ALA A 141 27.75 -3.56 3.66
N ARG A 142 27.11 -3.50 4.85
CA ARG A 142 27.35 -4.45 5.95
C ARG A 142 26.91 -5.87 5.62
N LYS A 143 25.82 -6.04 4.88
CA LYS A 143 25.36 -7.36 4.41
C LYS A 143 26.24 -7.93 3.31
N GLY A 144 26.73 -7.09 2.39
CA GLY A 144 27.68 -7.46 1.35
C GLY A 144 29.03 -7.90 1.91
N ALA A 145 29.58 -7.15 2.88
CA ALA A 145 30.84 -7.48 3.55
C ALA A 145 30.79 -8.79 4.38
N ARG A 146 29.59 -9.26 4.73
CA ARG A 146 29.37 -10.54 5.44
C ARG A 146 29.25 -11.75 4.50
N ARG A 147 29.20 -11.59 3.18
CA ARG A 147 29.36 -12.72 2.24
C ARG A 147 30.86 -12.96 2.08
N PRO A 148 31.42 -14.09 2.54
CA PRO A 148 32.83 -14.38 2.31
C PRO A 148 33.04 -14.54 0.80
N VAL A 149 34.07 -13.89 0.27
CA VAL A 149 34.68 -14.29 -0.99
C VAL A 149 35.21 -15.71 -0.76
N THR A 150 34.54 -16.71 -1.30
CA THR A 150 35.15 -18.03 -1.45
C THR A 150 36.26 -17.86 -2.49
N GLU A 151 37.46 -17.53 -2.04
CA GLU A 151 38.69 -17.81 -2.79
C GLU A 151 38.69 -19.33 -3.02
N GLY A 152 38.43 -19.73 -4.27
CA GLY A 152 38.61 -21.11 -4.70
C GLY A 152 40.09 -21.47 -4.60
N PRO A 153 40.44 -22.72 -4.27
CA PRO A 153 41.84 -23.11 -4.16
C PRO A 153 42.48 -23.10 -5.55
N ASP A 154 43.55 -22.31 -5.69
CA ASP A 154 44.53 -22.47 -6.77
C ASP A 154 45.08 -23.90 -6.71
N HIS A 155 44.79 -24.69 -7.74
CA HIS A 155 45.46 -25.96 -7.96
C HIS A 155 46.62 -25.75 -8.93
N ALA A 156 47.82 -25.97 -8.40
CA ALA A 156 49.10 -26.05 -9.10
C ALA A 156 49.18 -27.22 -10.09
#